data_AF-A0A386PSM6-F1
#
_entry.id   AF-A0A386PSM6-F1
#
_cell.length_a   1.000
_cell.length_b   1.000
_cell.length_c   1.000
_cell.angle_alpha   90.00
_cell.angle_beta   90.00
_cell.angle_gamma   90.00
#
_symmetry.space_group_name_H-M   'P 1'
#
loop_
_entity.id
_entity.type
_entity.pdbx_description
1 polymer ?
#
loop_
_entity_poly.entity_id
_entity_poly.type
_entity_poly.pdbx_seq_one_letter_code
_entity_poly.pdbx_strand_id
1 'polypeptide(L)'
;MDLEKTIMIKYTIKKLNENTNLNYKETKQTFDEIFSGNASTDQINDFITLLGQKRETPSEIAGTADSLRTHSLSTPKKVVLNRLGLRKDYSNSLNF
;
A
#
# COMPACT_ATOMS: atom_id res chain seq x y z
N MET A 1 20.62 -24.95 -3.08
CA MET A 1 20.67 -23.93 -2.02
C MET A 1 19.60 -22.92 -2.37
N ASP A 2 18.36 -23.33 -2.15
CA ASP A 2 17.19 -22.51 -2.39
C ASP A 2 17.18 -21.43 -1.32
N LEU A 3 17.72 -20.25 -1.68
CA LEU A 3 17.25 -19.03 -1.03
C LEU A 3 15.74 -19.03 -1.29
N GLU A 4 14.96 -19.42 -0.28
CA GLU A 4 13.56 -19.03 -0.19
C GLU A 4 13.50 -17.59 -0.70
N LYS A 5 12.77 -17.36 -1.79
CA LYS A 5 12.42 -16.00 -2.21
C LYS A 5 11.88 -15.34 -0.95
N THR A 6 12.67 -14.47 -0.32
CA THR A 6 12.20 -13.75 0.85
C THR A 6 10.97 -13.00 0.38
N ILE A 7 9.82 -13.46 0.88
CA ILE A 7 8.52 -12.87 0.62
C ILE A 7 8.63 -11.37 0.92
N MET A 8 8.24 -10.51 -0.02
CA MET A 8 8.52 -9.08 0.04
C MET A 8 7.88 -8.47 1.29
N ILE A 9 6.64 -8.88 1.59
CA ILE A 9 5.93 -8.41 2.78
C ILE A 9 6.65 -8.78 4.09
N LYS A 10 7.32 -9.94 4.17
CA LYS A 10 8.11 -10.32 5.35
C LYS A 10 9.32 -9.40 5.53
N TYR A 11 10.02 -9.09 4.44
CA TYR A 11 11.16 -8.18 4.45
C TYR A 11 10.75 -6.76 4.88
N THR A 12 9.65 -6.25 4.35
CA THR A 12 9.18 -4.89 4.66
C THR A 12 8.60 -4.76 6.06
N ILE A 13 7.89 -5.77 6.59
CA ILE A 13 7.46 -5.79 8.00
C ILE A 13 8.67 -5.64 8.93
N LYS A 14 9.77 -6.36 8.66
CA LYS A 14 11.00 -6.23 9.45
C LYS A 14 11.54 -4.80 9.43
N LYS A 15 11.64 -4.18 8.24
CA LYS A 15 12.08 -2.79 8.11
C LYS A 15 11.16 -1.80 8.85
N LEU A 16 9.85 -1.98 8.74
CA LEU A 16 8.88 -1.11 9.39
C LEU A 16 8.95 -1.23 10.93
N ASN A 17 9.20 -2.43 11.45
CA ASN A 17 9.49 -2.64 12.88
C ASN A 17 10.74 -1.89 13.35
N GLU A 18 11.75 -1.75 12.48
CA GLU A 18 12.95 -0.94 12.71
C GLU A 18 12.71 0.57 12.44
N ASN A 19 11.45 0.99 12.31
CA ASN A 19 11.01 2.35 12.00
C ASN A 19 11.68 2.93 10.73
N THR A 20 12.06 2.06 9.80
CA THR A 20 12.79 2.41 8.58
C THR A 20 11.80 2.59 7.42
N ASN A 21 11.96 3.69 6.68
CA ASN A 21 11.14 3.98 5.50
C ASN A 21 11.39 2.95 4.39
N LEU A 22 10.32 2.56 3.72
CA LEU A 22 10.39 1.81 2.47
C LEU A 22 10.60 2.79 1.32
N ASN A 23 11.37 2.40 0.31
CA ASN A 23 11.41 3.16 -0.93
C ASN A 23 10.19 2.83 -1.82
N TYR A 24 10.04 3.59 -2.91
CA TYR A 24 8.96 3.41 -3.89
C TYR A 24 8.82 1.95 -4.36
N LYS A 25 9.94 1.33 -4.77
CA LYS A 25 9.97 -0.01 -5.34
C LYS A 25 9.60 -1.05 -4.30
N GLU A 26 10.14 -0.91 -3.09
CA GLU A 26 9.83 -1.81 -1.98
C GLU A 26 8.34 -1.77 -1.64
N THR A 27 7.78 -0.57 -1.59
CA THR A 27 6.35 -0.37 -1.30
C THR A 27 5.49 -0.98 -2.39
N LYS A 28 5.79 -0.66 -3.66
CA LYS A 28 5.04 -1.18 -4.81
C LYS A 28 5.07 -2.71 -4.85
N GLN A 29 6.25 -3.32 -4.70
CA GLN A 29 6.38 -4.78 -4.72
C GLN A 29 5.63 -5.45 -3.58
N THR A 30 5.61 -4.83 -2.39
CA THR A 30 4.85 -5.34 -1.24
C THR A 30 3.36 -5.30 -1.51
N PHE A 31 2.84 -4.17 -2.01
CA PHE A 31 1.42 -4.06 -2.37
C PHE A 31 1.04 -4.94 -3.57
N ASP A 32 1.93 -5.14 -4.55
CA ASP A 32 1.70 -6.06 -5.67
C ASP A 32 1.51 -7.49 -5.15
N GLU A 33 2.30 -7.90 -4.15
CA GLU A 33 2.15 -9.19 -3.49
C GLU A 33 0.83 -9.32 -2.72
N ILE A 34 0.44 -8.27 -1.99
CA ILE A 34 -0.84 -8.20 -1.27
C ILE A 34 -2.01 -8.32 -2.24
N PHE A 35 -2.04 -7.51 -3.31
CA PHE A 35 -3.15 -7.52 -4.27
C PHE A 35 -3.20 -8.75 -5.16
N SER A 36 -2.08 -9.48 -5.29
CA SER A 36 -2.04 -10.79 -5.95
C SER A 36 -2.59 -11.93 -5.08
N GLY A 37 -2.95 -11.67 -3.81
CA GLY A 37 -3.43 -12.68 -2.86
C GLY A 37 -2.33 -13.58 -2.29
N ASN A 38 -1.06 -13.17 -2.41
CA ASN A 38 0.09 -13.97 -1.98
C ASN A 38 0.54 -13.66 -0.53
N ALA A 39 -0.14 -12.73 0.15
CA ALA A 39 0.10 -12.39 1.54
C ALA A 39 -1.04 -12.89 2.44
N SER A 40 -0.71 -13.41 3.62
CA SER A 40 -1.71 -13.79 4.63
C SER A 40 -2.33 -12.57 5.31
N THR A 41 -3.54 -12.75 5.86
CA THR A 41 -4.26 -11.71 6.61
C THR A 41 -3.43 -11.11 7.75
N ASP A 42 -2.70 -11.95 8.50
CA ASP A 42 -1.87 -11.49 9.61
C ASP A 42 -0.72 -10.60 9.11
N GLN A 43 -0.05 -10.98 8.02
CA GLN A 43 1.00 -10.16 7.41
C GLN A 43 0.46 -8.83 6.89
N ILE A 44 -0.74 -8.82 6.32
CA ILE A 44 -1.39 -7.58 5.85
C ILE A 44 -1.71 -6.67 7.04
N ASN A 45 -2.25 -7.23 8.12
CA ASN A 45 -2.57 -6.48 9.35
C ASN A 45 -1.31 -5.87 9.97
N ASP A 46 -0.25 -6.66 10.13
CA ASP A 46 1.04 -6.19 10.66
C ASP A 46 1.63 -5.09 9.79
N PHE A 47 1.65 -5.31 8.47
CA PHE A 47 2.21 -4.35 7.52
C PHE A 47 1.50 -3.00 7.57
N ILE A 48 0.16 -2.97 7.47
CA ILE A 48 -0.62 -1.73 7.47
C ILE A 48 -0.54 -1.03 8.84
N THR A 49 -0.53 -1.80 9.93
CA THR A 49 -0.41 -1.27 11.30
C THR A 49 0.93 -0.56 11.50
N LEU A 50 2.04 -1.24 11.18
CA LEU A 50 3.38 -0.68 11.33
C LEU A 50 3.61 0.52 10.41
N LEU A 51 3.12 0.44 9.17
CA LEU A 51 3.21 1.52 8.20
C LEU A 51 2.48 2.79 8.70
N GLY A 52 1.26 2.63 9.23
CA GLY A 52 0.49 3.74 9.82
C GLY A 52 1.12 4.31 11.11
N GLN A 53 1.67 3.44 11.96
CA GLN A 53 2.38 3.86 13.18
C GLN A 53 3.63 4.69 12.87
N LYS A 54 4.44 4.25 11.88
CA LYS A 54 5.61 5.00 11.39
C LYS A 54 5.23 6.35 10.76
N ARG A 55 4.03 6.42 10.18
CA ARG A 55 3.54 7.46 9.25
C ARG A 55 4.17 7.32 7.86
N GLU A 56 3.32 7.30 6.84
CA GLU A 56 3.75 7.09 5.46
C GLU A 56 4.48 8.30 4.90
N THR A 57 5.49 8.02 4.08
CA THR A 57 6.22 8.99 3.28
C THR A 57 5.56 9.15 1.90
N PRO A 58 5.81 10.27 1.18
CA PRO A 58 5.31 10.43 -0.18
C PRO A 58 5.72 9.31 -1.15
N SER A 59 6.93 8.76 -0.99
CA SER A 59 7.43 7.65 -1.81
C SER A 59 6.66 6.36 -1.57
N GLU A 60 6.30 6.07 -0.32
CA GLU A 60 5.47 4.93 0.06
C GLU A 60 4.06 5.08 -0.54
N ILE A 61 3.43 6.25 -0.36
CA ILE A 61 2.10 6.54 -0.92
C ILE A 61 2.10 6.39 -2.45
N ALA A 62 3.12 6.90 -3.13
CA ALA A 62 3.26 6.78 -4.58
C ALA A 62 3.40 5.32 -5.04
N GLY A 63 4.21 4.52 -4.34
CA GLY A 63 4.37 3.10 -4.64
C GLY A 63 3.07 2.31 -4.47
N THR A 64 2.31 2.60 -3.40
CA THR A 64 0.97 2.04 -3.17
C THR A 64 0.01 2.40 -4.29
N ALA A 65 -0.05 3.68 -4.69
CA ALA A 65 -0.95 4.15 -5.74
C ALA A 65 -0.66 3.49 -7.10
N ASP A 66 0.61 3.29 -7.44
CA ASP A 66 1.01 2.61 -8.68
C ASP A 66 0.62 1.12 -8.68
N SER A 67 0.85 0.44 -7.54
CA SER A 67 0.43 -0.96 -7.37
C SER A 67 -1.09 -1.13 -7.51
N LEU A 68 -1.87 -0.27 -6.83
CA LEU A 68 -3.34 -0.22 -6.95
C LEU A 68 -3.78 -0.03 -8.39
N ARG A 69 -3.16 0.91 -9.10
CA ARG A 69 -3.49 1.20 -10.51
C ARG A 69 -3.21 -0.01 -11.40
N THR A 70 -2.11 -0.72 -11.15
CA THR A 70 -1.72 -1.92 -11.90
C THR A 70 -2.69 -3.08 -11.70
N HIS A 71 -3.24 -3.24 -10.49
CA HIS A 71 -4.16 -4.33 -10.13
C HIS A 71 -5.65 -3.97 -10.31
N SER A 72 -5.95 -2.71 -10.66
CA SER A 72 -7.31 -2.25 -10.92
C SER A 72 -7.78 -2.61 -12.34
N LEU A 73 -9.10 -2.72 -12.52
CA LEU A 73 -9.69 -2.88 -13.85
C LEU A 73 -9.41 -1.65 -14.72
N SER A 74 -8.89 -1.89 -15.92
CA SER A 74 -8.58 -0.81 -16.86
C SER A 74 -9.86 -0.20 -17.43
N THR A 75 -9.89 1.13 -17.52
CA THR A 75 -10.97 1.89 -18.16
C THR A 75 -10.43 2.76 -19.28
N PRO A 76 -11.23 3.09 -20.32
CA PRO A 76 -10.80 3.96 -21.40
C PRO A 76 -10.30 5.31 -20.87
N LYS A 77 -9.14 5.75 -21.34
CA LYS A 77 -8.53 7.02 -20.91
C LYS A 77 -9.39 8.18 -21.41
N LYS A 78 -10.09 8.84 -20.49
CA LYS A 78 -10.83 10.11 -20.71
C LYS A 78 -10.32 11.15 -19.73
N VAL A 79 -10.25 12.41 -20.16
CA VAL A 79 -9.94 13.52 -19.26
C VAL A 79 -11.19 13.80 -18.44
N VAL A 80 -11.14 13.49 -17.14
CA VAL A 80 -12.25 13.69 -16.19
C VAL A 80 -11.73 14.32 -14.91
N LEU A 81 -12.53 15.17 -14.28
CA LEU A 81 -12.22 15.73 -12.97
C LEU A 81 -12.56 14.70 -11.88
N ASN A 82 -11.60 14.37 -11.02
CA ASN A 82 -11.84 13.57 -9.82
C ASN A 82 -12.01 14.50 -8.60
N ARG A 83 -13.15 14.40 -7.91
CA ARG A 83 -13.46 15.18 -6.69
C ARG A 83 -13.50 14.33 -5.41
N LEU A 84 -12.78 13.22 -5.39
CA LEU A 84 -12.70 12.35 -4.21
C LEU A 84 -11.70 12.88 -3.18
N GLY A 85 -11.97 12.61 -1.91
CA GLY A 85 -11.09 12.93 -0.78
C GLY A 85 -11.21 11.88 0.32
N LEU A 86 -10.23 11.85 1.22
CA LEU A 86 -10.31 11.03 2.43
C LEU A 86 -11.23 11.70 3.45
N ARG A 87 -12.15 10.93 4.05
CA ARG A 87 -12.90 11.39 5.22
C ARG A 87 -12.09 11.15 6.48
N LYS A 88 -12.09 12.15 7.36
CA LYS A 88 -11.45 12.07 8.68
C LYS A 88 -12.37 12.58 9.80
N ASP A 89 -13.42 13.28 9.42
CA ASP A 89 -14.38 13.89 10.30
C ASP A 89 -15.63 12.99 10.40
N TYR A 90 -16.01 12.65 11.64
CA TYR A 90 -17.27 11.97 11.95
C TYR A 90 -18.48 12.93 11.82
N SER A 91 -18.43 13.86 10.86
CA SER A 91 -19.25 15.06 10.83
C SER A 91 -20.71 14.82 10.41
N ASN A 92 -21.11 13.59 10.09
CA ASN A 92 -22.44 13.25 9.54
C ASN A 92 -22.90 14.23 8.43
N SER A 93 -21.94 14.78 7.69
CA SER A 93 -22.16 15.78 6.65
C SER A 93 -22.77 15.14 5.40
N LEU A 94 -23.48 15.96 4.61
CA LEU A 94 -23.98 15.56 3.30
C LEU A 94 -22.82 15.16 2.37
N ASN A 95 -23.09 14.24 1.44
CA ASN A 95 -22.13 13.81 0.42
C ASN A 95 -22.14 14.84 -0.73
N PHE A 96 -21.10 15.68 -0.81
CA PHE A 96 -20.91 16.68 -1.86
C PHE A 96 -20.07 16.17 -3.04
#